data_AF-A0A9X5MMD6-F1
#
_entry.id   AF-A0A9X5MMD6-F1
#
_cell.length_a   1.000
_cell.length_b   1.000
_cell.length_c   1.000
_cell.angle_alpha   90.00
_cell.angle_beta   90.00
_cell.angle_gamma   90.00
#
_symmetry.space_group_name_H-M   'P 1'
#
loop_
_entity.id
_entity.type
_entity.pdbx_description
1 polymer ?
#
loop_
_entity_poly.entity_id
_entity_poly.type
_entity_poly.pdbx_seq_one_letter_code
_entity_poly.pdbx_strand_id
1 'polypeptide(L)'
;MDKSRQQFEYWYFNNHSHEQKYPLHKDESGEYYYDGTRKAWISWQASRESLEVELPDPFIANENCETWCYDEDLVNQALISNGVKIKNES
;
A
#
# COMPACT_ATOMS: atom_id res chain seq x y z
N MET A 1 8.08 3.69 11.05
CA MET A 1 6.65 3.80 10.72
C MET A 1 6.43 3.06 9.41
N ASP A 2 5.44 2.17 9.34
CA ASP A 2 5.16 1.39 8.12
C ASP A 2 4.71 2.30 6.96
N LYS A 3 5.06 1.95 5.72
CA LYS A 3 4.68 2.68 4.49
C LYS A 3 3.16 2.80 4.37
N SER A 4 2.42 1.75 4.73
CA SER A 4 0.95 1.78 4.74
C SER A 4 0.44 2.87 5.69
N ARG A 5 1.05 2.98 6.89
CA ARG A 5 0.70 4.02 7.86
C ARG A 5 1.07 5.42 7.40
N GLN A 6 2.23 5.62 6.77
CA GLN A 6 2.59 6.93 6.22
C GLN A 6 1.67 7.36 5.07
N GLN A 7 1.28 6.43 4.19
CA GLN A 7 0.33 6.69 3.11
C GLN A 7 -1.05 7.03 3.66
N PHE A 8 -1.48 6.33 4.71
CA PHE A 8 -2.70 6.68 5.44
C PHE A 8 -2.61 8.07 6.04
N GLU A 9 -1.57 8.37 6.84
CA GLU A 9 -1.44 9.66 7.52
C GLU A 9 -1.40 10.81 6.51
N TYR A 10 -0.69 10.65 5.38
CA TYR A 10 -0.67 11.62 4.28
C TYR A 10 -2.06 11.79 3.64
N TRP A 11 -2.73 10.69 3.30
CA TRP A 11 -4.08 10.74 2.73
C TRP A 11 -5.07 11.38 3.70
N TYR A 12 -5.08 10.96 4.96
CA TYR A 12 -6.01 11.43 5.97
C TYR A 12 -5.79 12.91 6.26
N PHE A 13 -4.54 13.35 6.41
CA PHE A 13 -4.24 14.76 6.60
C PHE A 13 -4.69 15.62 5.41
N ASN A 14 -4.46 15.19 4.17
CA ASN A 14 -4.85 15.97 3.00
C ASN A 14 -6.37 16.06 2.79
N ASN A 15 -7.13 15.07 3.23
CA ASN A 15 -8.58 15.01 3.00
C ASN A 15 -9.42 15.43 4.21
N HIS A 16 -8.90 15.25 5.42
CA HIS A 16 -9.65 15.41 6.68
C HIS A 16 -8.95 16.35 7.68
N SER A 17 -7.92 17.09 7.28
CA SER A 17 -7.21 18.02 8.19
C SER A 17 -8.09 19.14 8.78
N HIS A 18 -9.21 19.45 8.14
CA HIS A 18 -10.12 20.50 8.59
C HIS A 18 -11.11 20.02 9.67
N GLU A 19 -11.25 18.71 9.87
CA GLU A 19 -12.23 18.15 10.81
C GLU A 19 -11.81 18.35 12.27
N GLN A 20 -10.50 18.42 12.54
CA GLN A 20 -9.94 18.48 13.89
C GLN A 20 -8.64 19.26 13.92
N LYS A 21 -8.31 19.87 15.06
CA LYS A 21 -7.07 20.66 15.24
C LYS A 21 -5.80 19.83 15.13
N TYR A 22 -5.85 18.56 15.58
CA TYR A 22 -4.72 17.62 15.57
C TYR A 22 -5.18 16.22 15.09
N PRO A 23 -5.55 16.07 13.82
CA PRO A 23 -6.28 14.89 13.30
C PRO A 23 -5.50 13.57 13.38
N LEU A 24 -4.18 13.65 13.58
CA LEU A 24 -3.28 12.50 13.69
C LEU A 24 -2.69 12.33 15.11
N HIS A 25 -3.25 13.02 16.11
CA HIS A 25 -2.80 12.88 17.50
C HIS A 25 -2.98 11.44 18.00
N LYS A 26 -1.99 10.94 18.74
CA LYS A 26 -1.95 9.60 19.31
C LYS A 26 -1.95 9.65 20.82
N ASP A 27 -2.63 8.70 21.45
CA ASP A 27 -2.66 8.54 22.90
C ASP A 27 -1.38 7.85 23.44
N GLU A 28 -1.29 7.67 24.76
CA GLU A 28 -0.15 7.01 25.42
C GLU A 28 0.05 5.55 24.99
N SER A 29 -0.99 4.92 24.41
CA SER A 29 -0.91 3.56 23.86
C SER A 29 -0.41 3.52 22.41
N GLY A 30 -0.27 4.69 21.76
CA GLY A 30 0.19 4.81 20.37
C GLY A 30 -0.92 4.70 19.32
N GLU A 31 -2.18 4.61 19.75
CA GLU A 31 -3.37 4.60 18.88
C GLU A 31 -3.84 6.02 18.57
N TYR A 32 -4.52 6.22 17.43
CA TYR A 32 -5.10 7.53 17.13
C TYR A 32 -6.14 7.90 18.18
N TYR A 33 -5.97 9.06 18.81
CA TYR A 33 -6.83 9.53 19.90
C TYR A 33 -8.28 9.71 19.45
N TYR A 34 -8.47 10.19 18.23
CA TYR A 34 -9.78 10.47 17.68
C TYR A 34 -10.38 9.23 16.99
N ASP A 35 -11.62 8.92 17.34
CA ASP A 35 -12.36 7.74 16.85
C ASP A 35 -12.50 7.74 15.31
N GLY A 36 -12.72 8.91 14.69
CA GLY A 36 -12.78 9.03 13.23
C GLY A 36 -11.49 8.59 12.55
N THR A 37 -10.35 9.11 12.98
CA THR A 37 -9.02 8.71 12.47
C THR A 37 -8.73 7.25 12.76
N ARG A 38 -9.10 6.75 13.95
CA ARG A 38 -8.90 5.35 14.35
C ARG A 38 -9.69 4.39 13.46
N LYS A 39 -10.97 4.67 13.20
CA LYS A 39 -11.81 3.86 12.30
C LYS A 39 -11.31 3.93 10.86
N ALA A 40 -10.94 5.11 10.38
CA ALA A 40 -10.35 5.27 9.05
C ALA A 40 -9.05 4.47 8.91
N TRP A 41 -8.23 4.43 9.96
CA TRP A 41 -7.01 3.63 10.00
C TRP A 41 -7.29 2.13 9.94
N ILE A 42 -8.23 1.63 10.74
CA ILE A 42 -8.64 0.21 10.70
C ILE A 42 -9.17 -0.18 9.31
N SER A 43 -10.04 0.66 8.72
CA SER A 43 -10.55 0.43 7.36
C SER A 43 -9.44 0.49 6.30
N TRP A 44 -8.44 1.36 6.46
CA TRP A 44 -7.28 1.44 5.59
C TRP A 44 -6.37 0.21 5.69
N GLN A 45 -6.22 -0.33 6.90
CA GLN A 45 -5.50 -1.58 7.09
C GLN A 45 -6.26 -2.74 6.43
N ALA A 46 -7.56 -2.87 6.68
CA ALA A 46 -8.39 -3.90 6.08
C ALA A 46 -8.40 -3.84 4.54
N SER A 47 -8.41 -2.63 3.95
CA SER A 47 -8.35 -2.47 2.49
C SER A 47 -7.02 -2.86 1.86
N ARG A 48 -5.97 -3.07 2.67
CA ARG A 48 -4.62 -3.42 2.21
C ARG A 48 -4.15 -4.78 2.68
N GLU A 49 -4.79 -5.35 3.69
CA GLU A 49 -4.59 -6.72 4.14
C GLU A 49 -5.09 -7.75 3.09
N SER A 50 -5.91 -7.30 2.13
CA SER A 50 -6.39 -8.09 0.99
C SER A 50 -5.58 -7.92 -0.31
N LEU A 51 -4.43 -7.25 -0.28
CA LEU A 51 -3.66 -6.99 -1.51
C LEU A 51 -2.84 -8.23 -1.92
N GLU A 52 -3.55 -9.21 -2.47
CA GLU A 52 -3.02 -10.32 -3.23
C GLU A 52 -2.89 -9.87 -4.69
N VAL A 53 -1.68 -9.95 -5.25
CA VAL A 53 -1.43 -9.59 -6.65
C VAL A 53 -1.07 -10.87 -7.39
N GLU A 54 -1.92 -11.26 -8.35
CA GLU A 54 -1.60 -12.33 -9.28
C GLU A 54 -0.47 -11.87 -10.21
N LEU A 55 0.66 -12.57 -10.17
CA LEU A 55 1.78 -12.34 -11.07
C LEU A 55 1.51 -13.01 -12.44
N PRO A 56 2.08 -12.48 -13.53
CA PRO A 56 1.98 -13.13 -14.84
C PRO A 56 2.64 -14.52 -14.83
N ASP A 57 2.28 -15.36 -15.80
CA ASP A 57 2.91 -16.67 -15.95
C ASP A 57 4.43 -16.52 -16.15
N PRO A 58 5.25 -17.21 -15.36
CA PRO A 58 6.69 -17.14 -15.53
C PRO A 58 7.14 -17.95 -16.75
N PHE A 59 8.24 -17.54 -17.37
CA PHE A 59 8.88 -18.25 -18.46
C PHE A 59 10.27 -18.75 -18.07
N ILE A 60 10.76 -19.73 -18.81
CA ILE A 60 12.09 -20.29 -18.61
C ILE A 60 13.09 -19.48 -19.44
N ALA A 61 14.05 -18.83 -18.77
CA ALA A 61 15.00 -17.92 -19.42
C ALA A 61 16.26 -18.60 -19.96
N ASN A 62 16.48 -19.88 -19.69
CA ASN A 62 17.62 -20.64 -20.20
C ASN A 62 17.23 -22.04 -20.67
N GLU A 63 17.97 -22.57 -21.65
CA GLU A 63 17.72 -23.89 -22.25
C GLU A 63 17.82 -25.05 -21.24
N ASN A 64 18.48 -24.82 -20.10
CA ASN A 64 18.64 -25.80 -19.03
C ASN A 64 17.43 -25.85 -18.06
N CYS A 65 16.41 -25.01 -18.24
CA CYS A 65 15.22 -24.96 -17.38
C CYS A 65 15.49 -24.64 -15.90
N GLU A 66 16.59 -23.95 -15.60
CA GLU A 66 17.02 -23.67 -14.22
C GLU A 66 16.59 -22.29 -13.71
N THR A 67 16.21 -21.39 -14.62
CA THR A 67 15.85 -20.01 -14.26
C THR A 67 14.45 -19.66 -14.74
N TRP A 68 13.55 -19.43 -13.78
CA TRP A 68 12.24 -18.84 -14.02
C TRP A 68 12.34 -17.32 -13.96
N CYS A 69 11.77 -16.67 -14.97
CA CYS A 69 11.73 -15.22 -15.08
C CYS A 69 10.27 -14.78 -15.27
N TYR A 70 10.00 -13.54 -14.84
CA TYR A 70 8.78 -12.83 -15.20
C TYR A 70 9.14 -11.73 -16.16
N ASP A 71 8.23 -11.43 -17.08
CA ASP A 71 8.36 -10.25 -17.93
C ASP A 71 8.18 -9.00 -17.05
N GLU A 72 9.17 -8.10 -17.08
CA GLU A 72 9.20 -6.92 -16.23
C GLU A 72 8.01 -5.99 -16.49
N ASP A 73 7.62 -5.80 -17.75
CA ASP A 73 6.49 -4.95 -18.11
C ASP A 73 5.18 -5.56 -17.62
N LEU A 74 5.02 -6.88 -17.72
CA LEU A 74 3.83 -7.57 -17.24
C LEU A 74 3.71 -7.54 -15.71
N VAL A 75 4.83 -7.69 -14.98
CA VAL A 75 4.85 -7.56 -13.52
C VAL A 75 4.53 -6.13 -13.12
N ASN A 76 5.12 -5.14 -13.79
CA ASN A 76 4.86 -3.74 -13.50
C ASN A 76 3.38 -3.40 -13.74
N GLN A 77 2.79 -3.85 -14.86
CA GLN A 77 1.37 -3.70 -15.14
C GLN A 77 0.48 -4.37 -14.07
N ALA A 78 0.82 -5.58 -13.61
CA ALA A 78 0.07 -6.29 -12.56
C ALA A 78 0.10 -5.53 -11.22
N LEU A 79 1.25 -4.97 -10.86
CA LEU A 79 1.41 -4.17 -9.65
C LEU A 79 0.61 -2.85 -9.76
N ILE A 80 0.75 -2.09 -10.85
CA ILE A 80 0.07 -0.80 -11.04
C ILE A 80 -1.45 -0.97 -11.11
N SER A 81 -1.94 -1.96 -11.84
CA SER A 81 -3.38 -2.23 -11.95
C SER A 81 -4.03 -2.56 -10.61
N ASN A 82 -3.25 -3.04 -9.63
CA ASN A 82 -3.68 -3.26 -8.24
C ASN A 82 -3.41 -2.06 -7.31
N GLY A 83 -3.15 -0.88 -7.87
CA GLY A 83 -2.87 0.34 -7.10
C GLY A 83 -1.54 0.30 -6.35
N VAL A 84 -0.65 -0.63 -6.72
CA VAL A 84 0.70 -0.73 -6.18
C VAL A 84 1.59 0.22 -6.96
N LYS A 85 2.02 1.29 -6.27
CA LYS A 85 2.94 2.25 -6.86
C LYS A 85 4.33 1.66 -7.00
N ILE A 86 4.86 1.66 -8.22
CA ILE A 86 6.23 1.24 -8.54
C ILE A 86 7.16 2.45 -8.44
N LYS A 87 8.38 2.25 -7.95
CA LYS A 87 9.38 3.32 -7.86
C LYS A 87 10.11 3.44 -9.19
N ASN A 88 10.27 4.68 -9.67
CA ASN A 88 10.99 5.07 -10.89
C ASN A 88 10.24 4.91 -12.23
N GLU A 89 8.92 4.76 -12.21
CA GLU A 89 8.13 5.06 -13.42
C GLU A 89 8.21 6.56 -13.71
N SER A 90 8.55 6.92 -14.94
CA SER A 90 8.55 8.29 -15.47
C SER A 90 7.20 8.65 -16.04
#